data_AF-A0A7Y0IH67-F1
#
_entry.id   AF-A0A7Y0IH67-F1
#
_cell.length_a   1.000
_cell.length_b   1.000
_cell.length_c   1.000
_cell.angle_alpha   90.00
_cell.angle_beta   90.00
_cell.angle_gamma   90.00
#
_symmetry.space_group_name_H-M   'P 1'
#
loop_
_entity.id
_entity.type
_entity.pdbx_description
1 polymer ?
#
loop_
_entity_poly.entity_id
_entity_poly.type
_entity_poly.pdbx_seq_one_letter_code
_entity_poly.pdbx_strand_id
1 'polypeptide(L)'
;MSKLLGYILSPIFYIFFGLTLCIFHPIQWLCFKLFGYKAHKVSVDILNFFLTYCQIFLFNSISFKNEYDLPTDRPIIFAANHQSMYDIPSLIWFLRKHSAKFISKIELTKGIPSISINLRLGGGANINRKDNKQAISEIIKLGRRMKENNWSTVIFPEGTRAKDGQLKTFQYGGIATILKVVPNALIVPVAIENSWKIVRFGKFPLSTGNALKWTVLKPIEPGVKPPNDITLEVENEIRKALGQPMAQPASQSV
;
A
#
# COMPACT_ATOMS: atom_id res chain seq x y z
N MET A 1 -7.17 -9.73 -27.67
CA MET A 1 -6.30 -8.59 -28.05
C MET A 1 -5.33 -8.17 -26.92
N SER A 2 -5.80 -7.82 -25.71
CA SER A 2 -4.92 -7.38 -24.59
C SER A 2 -3.78 -8.36 -24.26
N LYS A 3 -4.03 -9.68 -24.24
CA LYS A 3 -2.98 -10.70 -23.98
C LYS A 3 -1.88 -10.72 -25.03
N LEU A 4 -2.22 -10.56 -26.32
CA LEU A 4 -1.27 -10.55 -27.43
C LEU A 4 -0.37 -9.31 -27.38
N LEU A 5 -0.98 -8.12 -27.22
CA LEU A 5 -0.24 -6.87 -26.99
C LEU A 5 0.66 -6.96 -25.76
N GLY A 6 0.18 -7.63 -24.70
CA GLY A 6 0.94 -7.90 -23.49
C GLY A 6 2.30 -8.57 -23.76
N TYR A 7 2.39 -9.52 -24.70
CA TYR A 7 3.68 -10.16 -25.03
C TYR A 7 4.71 -9.17 -25.58
N ILE A 8 4.27 -8.15 -26.31
CA ILE A 8 5.12 -7.12 -26.92
C ILE A 8 5.47 -6.02 -25.91
N LEU A 9 4.48 -5.58 -25.12
CA LEU A 9 4.61 -4.42 -24.23
C LEU A 9 5.19 -4.76 -22.86
N SER A 10 5.02 -6.00 -22.37
CA SER A 10 5.55 -6.41 -21.07
C SER A 10 7.08 -6.34 -20.99
N PRO A 11 7.86 -6.77 -22.01
CA PRO A 11 9.31 -6.59 -22.01
C PRO A 11 9.71 -5.12 -21.85
N ILE A 12 9.08 -4.21 -22.59
CA ILE A 12 9.32 -2.77 -22.49
C ILE A 12 9.03 -2.29 -21.07
N PHE A 13 7.83 -2.60 -20.55
CA PHE A 13 7.46 -2.28 -19.18
C PHE A 13 8.50 -2.78 -18.16
N TYR A 14 8.92 -4.04 -18.25
CA TYR A 14 9.86 -4.64 -17.31
C TYR A 14 11.27 -4.05 -17.41
N ILE A 15 11.73 -3.68 -18.60
CA ILE A 15 13.01 -2.99 -18.80
C ILE A 15 12.97 -1.65 -18.06
N PHE A 16 11.97 -0.80 -18.31
CA PHE A 16 11.88 0.50 -17.67
C PHE A 16 11.65 0.40 -16.16
N PHE A 17 10.79 -0.51 -15.71
CA PHE A 17 10.53 -0.75 -14.29
C PHE A 17 11.80 -1.25 -13.58
N GLY A 18 12.52 -2.20 -14.17
CA GLY A 18 13.76 -2.76 -13.65
C GLY A 18 14.90 -1.74 -13.63
N LEU A 19 15.12 -1.01 -14.73
CA LEU A 19 16.12 0.05 -14.81
C LEU A 19 15.86 1.13 -13.77
N THR A 20 14.60 1.54 -13.59
CA THR A 20 14.21 2.49 -12.54
C THR A 20 14.64 2.00 -11.16
N LEU A 21 14.38 0.73 -10.81
CA LEU A 21 14.84 0.15 -9.54
C LEU A 21 16.36 0.11 -9.42
N CYS A 22 17.10 -0.18 -10.49
CA CYS A 22 18.55 -0.23 -10.46
C CYS A 22 19.19 1.16 -10.34
N ILE A 23 18.69 2.14 -11.08
CA ILE A 23 19.18 3.53 -11.05
C ILE A 23 18.92 4.19 -9.69
N PHE A 24 17.73 4.00 -9.13
CA PHE A 24 17.38 4.58 -7.84
C PHE A 24 18.02 3.88 -6.64
N HIS A 25 18.64 2.71 -6.82
CA HIS A 25 19.31 2.03 -5.72
C HIS A 25 20.51 2.83 -5.19
N PRO A 26 21.53 3.19 -6.01
CA PRO A 26 22.64 4.02 -5.55
C PRO A 26 22.18 5.43 -5.18
N ILE A 27 21.16 5.99 -5.85
CA ILE A 27 20.61 7.32 -5.49
C ILE A 27 20.05 7.29 -4.06
N GLN A 28 19.20 6.32 -3.72
CA GLN A 28 18.65 6.19 -2.36
C GLN A 28 19.75 6.04 -1.32
N TRP A 29 20.74 5.19 -1.60
CA TRP A 29 21.88 4.98 -0.71
C TRP A 29 22.66 6.28 -0.49
N LEU A 30 22.97 7.01 -1.56
CA LEU A 30 23.72 8.27 -1.50
C LEU A 30 22.92 9.36 -0.78
N CYS A 31 21.63 9.50 -1.10
CA CYS A 31 20.73 10.43 -0.42
C CYS A 31 20.68 10.17 1.09
N PHE A 32 20.58 8.90 1.50
CA PHE A 32 20.60 8.55 2.91
C PHE A 32 21.94 8.84 3.58
N LYS A 33 23.05 8.47 2.93
CA LYS A 33 24.40 8.60 3.49
C LYS A 33 24.88 10.03 3.61
N LEU A 34 24.60 10.88 2.62
CA LEU A 34 25.10 12.26 2.58
C LEU A 34 24.12 13.27 3.22
N PHE A 35 22.81 13.01 3.14
CA PHE A 35 21.79 14.01 3.49
C PHE A 35 20.70 13.48 4.45
N GLY A 36 20.83 12.23 4.89
CA GLY A 36 19.96 11.62 5.89
C GLY A 36 18.58 11.20 5.38
N TYR A 37 17.68 10.92 6.34
CA TYR A 37 16.39 10.29 6.08
C TYR A 37 15.47 11.09 5.15
N LYS A 38 15.42 12.43 5.31
CA LYS A 38 14.53 13.28 4.51
C LYS A 38 14.86 13.20 3.02
N ALA A 39 16.15 13.24 2.66
CA ALA A 39 16.59 13.09 1.29
C ALA A 39 16.32 11.68 0.75
N HIS A 40 16.58 10.64 1.56
CA HIS A 40 16.20 9.27 1.20
C HIS A 40 14.71 9.16 0.90
N LYS A 41 13.84 9.71 1.75
CA LYS A 41 12.38 9.72 1.53
C LYS A 41 12.01 10.40 0.22
N VAL A 42 12.58 11.56 -0.09
CA VAL A 42 12.33 12.24 -1.37
C VAL A 42 12.76 11.37 -2.56
N SER A 43 13.93 10.73 -2.49
CA SER A 43 14.38 9.82 -3.55
C SER A 43 13.43 8.62 -3.74
N VAL A 44 12.84 8.10 -2.65
CA VAL A 44 11.81 7.03 -2.69
C VAL A 44 10.51 7.54 -3.31
N ASP A 45 10.09 8.77 -3.00
CA ASP A 45 8.89 9.34 -3.63
C ASP A 45 9.09 9.46 -5.16
N ILE A 46 10.23 9.98 -5.59
CA ILE A 46 10.57 10.14 -7.02
C ILE A 46 10.70 8.76 -7.70
N LEU A 47 11.33 7.78 -7.05
CA LEU A 47 11.35 6.40 -7.55
C LEU A 47 9.92 5.92 -7.84
N ASN A 48 9.02 6.09 -6.87
CA ASN A 48 7.65 5.58 -6.98
C ASN A 48 6.81 6.36 -8.01
N PHE A 49 7.09 7.63 -8.26
CA PHE A 49 6.56 8.34 -9.44
C PHE A 49 6.88 7.57 -10.73
N PHE A 50 8.15 7.28 -10.98
CA PHE A 50 8.55 6.57 -12.20
C PHE A 50 7.98 5.15 -12.27
N LEU A 51 7.99 4.40 -11.15
CA LEU A 51 7.38 3.06 -11.10
C LEU A 51 5.87 3.08 -11.35
N THR A 52 5.15 4.08 -10.82
CA THR A 52 3.73 4.30 -11.07
C THR A 52 3.48 4.59 -12.55
N TYR A 53 4.25 5.48 -13.17
CA TYR A 53 4.01 5.88 -14.56
C TYR A 53 4.60 4.93 -15.62
N CYS A 54 5.38 3.91 -15.23
CA CYS A 54 5.72 2.79 -16.13
C CYS A 54 4.47 2.12 -16.74
N GLN A 55 3.32 2.24 -16.07
CA GLN A 55 2.03 1.75 -16.56
C GLN A 55 1.64 2.30 -17.96
N ILE A 56 2.20 3.45 -18.37
CA ILE A 56 2.00 4.00 -19.72
C ILE A 56 2.47 3.04 -20.83
N PHE A 57 3.52 2.25 -20.59
CA PHE A 57 4.02 1.27 -21.55
C PHE A 57 3.05 0.12 -21.79
N LEU A 58 2.11 -0.11 -20.86
CA LEU A 58 1.03 -1.09 -21.00
C LEU A 58 -0.28 -0.44 -21.46
N PHE A 59 -0.26 0.84 -21.82
CA PHE A 59 -1.45 1.65 -22.11
C PHE A 59 -2.48 1.66 -20.97
N ASN A 60 -2.03 1.45 -19.74
CA ASN A 60 -2.90 1.54 -18.57
C ASN A 60 -3.04 3.03 -18.19
N SER A 61 -4.25 3.46 -17.86
CA SER A 61 -4.49 4.79 -17.29
C SER A 61 -4.51 4.71 -15.76
N ILE A 62 -4.19 5.83 -15.11
CA ILE A 62 -4.13 5.93 -13.65
C ILE A 62 -4.98 7.11 -13.18
N SER A 63 -5.88 6.86 -12.24
CA SER A 63 -6.66 7.88 -11.55
C SER A 63 -6.50 7.72 -10.04
N PHE A 64 -6.18 8.81 -9.35
CA PHE A 64 -6.21 8.89 -7.89
C PHE A 64 -7.20 9.98 -7.49
N LYS A 65 -8.30 9.59 -6.84
CA LYS A 65 -9.35 10.50 -6.39
C LYS A 65 -9.30 10.65 -4.88
N ASN A 66 -9.20 11.89 -4.41
CA ASN A 66 -9.35 12.24 -3.01
C ASN A 66 -10.13 13.54 -2.91
N GLU A 67 -11.31 13.49 -2.30
CA GLU A 67 -12.20 14.64 -2.09
C GLU A 67 -12.09 15.19 -0.65
N TYR A 68 -11.20 14.62 0.16
CA TYR A 68 -11.05 14.95 1.57
C TYR A 68 -9.74 15.70 1.81
N ASP A 69 -9.81 16.75 2.62
CA ASP A 69 -8.63 17.41 3.17
C ASP A 69 -8.08 16.60 4.34
N LEU A 70 -7.01 15.85 4.09
CA LEU A 70 -6.43 14.94 5.07
C LEU A 70 -5.32 15.65 5.86
N PRO A 71 -5.29 15.51 7.20
CA PRO A 71 -4.30 16.19 8.02
C PRO A 71 -2.88 15.69 7.73
N THR A 72 -1.90 16.57 7.95
CA THR A 72 -0.46 16.24 7.85
C THR A 72 0.28 16.34 9.20
N ASP A 73 -0.40 16.87 10.21
CA ASP A 73 0.01 17.01 11.60
C ASP A 73 -0.51 15.89 12.50
N ARG A 74 -1.19 14.90 11.92
CA ARG A 74 -1.82 13.77 12.61
C ARG A 74 -1.53 12.46 11.87
N PRO A 75 -1.14 11.39 12.57
CA PRO A 75 -0.98 10.07 11.95
C PRO A 75 -2.27 9.55 11.31
N ILE A 76 -2.15 8.91 10.15
CA ILE A 76 -3.26 8.28 9.43
C ILE A 76 -2.98 6.79 9.22
N ILE A 77 -4.00 5.95 9.39
CA ILE A 77 -4.04 4.55 8.97
C ILE A 77 -4.85 4.48 7.67
N PHE A 78 -4.16 4.43 6.54
CA PHE A 78 -4.76 4.15 5.25
C PHE A 78 -5.04 2.65 5.13
N ALA A 79 -6.30 2.26 5.24
CA ALA A 79 -6.70 0.86 5.10
C ALA A 79 -7.21 0.62 3.69
N ALA A 80 -6.49 -0.19 2.92
CA ALA A 80 -6.79 -0.42 1.51
C ALA A 80 -7.01 -1.90 1.21
N ASN A 81 -7.80 -2.20 0.19
CA ASN A 81 -7.77 -3.52 -0.43
C ASN A 81 -6.47 -3.72 -1.23
N HIS A 82 -6.09 -4.96 -1.49
CA HIS A 82 -4.83 -5.30 -2.17
C HIS A 82 -5.07 -6.23 -3.35
N GLN A 83 -4.73 -5.77 -4.54
CA GLN A 83 -5.05 -6.45 -5.79
C GLN A 83 -3.79 -6.82 -6.60
N SER A 84 -2.69 -6.06 -6.45
CA SER A 84 -1.44 -6.34 -7.15
C SER A 84 -0.23 -5.75 -6.43
N MET A 85 0.99 -6.16 -6.83
CA MET A 85 2.19 -5.47 -6.32
C MET A 85 2.33 -4.02 -6.82
N TYR A 86 1.60 -3.67 -7.89
CA TYR A 86 1.60 -2.33 -8.48
C TYR A 86 0.71 -1.34 -7.71
N ASP A 87 0.02 -1.80 -6.66
CA ASP A 87 -0.68 -0.93 -5.71
C ASP A 87 0.30 -0.04 -4.94
N ILE A 88 1.46 -0.61 -4.58
CA ILE A 88 2.41 -0.01 -3.65
C ILE A 88 3.02 1.29 -4.21
N PRO A 89 3.54 1.33 -5.47
CA PRO A 89 4.12 2.57 -5.98
C PRO A 89 3.11 3.71 -6.06
N SER A 90 1.90 3.43 -6.54
CA SER A 90 0.84 4.43 -6.64
C SER A 90 0.46 4.98 -5.27
N LEU A 91 0.28 4.12 -4.27
CA LEU A 91 -0.03 4.56 -2.91
C LEU A 91 1.12 5.39 -2.31
N ILE A 92 2.39 4.98 -2.48
CA ILE A 92 3.53 5.77 -2.01
C ILE A 92 3.53 7.15 -2.67
N TRP A 93 3.39 7.21 -4.00
CA TRP A 93 3.45 8.47 -4.74
C TRP A 93 2.30 9.41 -4.41
N PHE A 94 1.05 8.93 -4.46
CA PHE A 94 -0.11 9.79 -4.26
C PHE A 94 -0.31 10.18 -2.79
N LEU A 95 0.09 9.33 -1.84
CA LEU A 95 0.03 9.63 -0.40
C LEU A 95 1.34 10.19 0.17
N ARG A 96 2.31 10.57 -0.68
CA ARG A 96 3.66 11.00 -0.27
C ARG A 96 3.68 12.16 0.73
N LYS A 97 2.66 13.02 0.72
CA LYS A 97 2.49 14.12 1.69
C LYS A 97 2.33 13.63 3.13
N HIS A 98 1.76 12.44 3.32
CA HIS A 98 1.50 11.84 4.64
C HIS A 98 2.60 10.86 5.09
N SER A 99 3.69 10.74 4.31
CA SER A 99 4.82 9.85 4.61
C SER A 99 4.40 8.39 4.89
N ALA A 100 3.41 7.89 4.15
CA ALA A 100 2.80 6.57 4.35
C ALA A 100 3.82 5.42 4.35
N LYS A 101 3.99 4.77 5.51
CA LYS A 101 4.82 3.58 5.71
C LYS A 101 4.02 2.32 5.44
N PHE A 102 4.71 1.21 5.22
CA PHE A 102 4.06 -0.05 4.85
C PHE A 102 4.42 -1.17 5.83
N ILE A 103 3.50 -2.13 5.94
CA ILE A 103 3.74 -3.41 6.59
C ILE A 103 4.12 -4.42 5.50
N SER A 104 5.39 -4.82 5.48
CA SER A 104 6.02 -5.64 4.44
C SER A 104 6.46 -6.99 4.96
N LYS A 105 6.61 -7.96 4.05
CA LYS A 105 7.26 -9.25 4.34
C LYS A 105 8.75 -9.04 4.60
N ILE A 106 9.27 -9.60 5.70
CA ILE A 106 10.69 -9.45 6.07
C ILE A 106 11.64 -10.00 5.00
N GLU A 107 11.21 -10.99 4.22
CA GLU A 107 11.99 -11.59 3.14
C GLU A 107 12.29 -10.59 2.01
N LEU A 108 11.44 -9.57 1.82
CA LEU A 108 11.64 -8.52 0.81
C LEU A 108 12.74 -7.51 1.18
N THR A 109 13.26 -7.59 2.40
CA THR A 109 14.37 -6.73 2.86
C THR A 109 15.72 -7.12 2.25
N LYS A 110 15.77 -8.14 1.38
CA LYS A 110 17.00 -8.68 0.78
C LYS A 110 16.83 -8.88 -0.73
N GLY A 111 17.88 -8.56 -1.49
CA GLY A 111 18.04 -8.97 -2.90
C GLY A 111 17.28 -8.18 -3.96
N ILE A 112 16.34 -7.30 -3.60
CA ILE A 112 15.56 -6.52 -4.56
C ILE A 112 16.10 -5.08 -4.64
N PRO A 113 16.64 -4.62 -5.79
CA PRO A 113 17.15 -3.26 -5.96
C PRO A 113 16.10 -2.21 -5.60
N SER A 114 16.53 -1.10 -4.97
CA SER A 114 15.68 -0.02 -4.42
C SER A 114 14.66 -0.44 -3.35
N ILE A 115 13.93 -1.53 -3.53
CA ILE A 115 12.92 -2.01 -2.59
C ILE A 115 13.56 -2.45 -1.28
N SER A 116 14.61 -3.29 -1.34
CA SER A 116 15.21 -3.84 -0.12
C SER A 116 15.86 -2.77 0.75
N ILE A 117 16.50 -1.76 0.14
CA ILE A 117 17.10 -0.64 0.86
C ILE A 117 16.01 0.24 1.49
N ASN A 118 14.96 0.58 0.75
CA ASN A 118 13.82 1.33 1.30
C ASN A 118 13.13 0.57 2.43
N LEU A 119 12.97 -0.75 2.35
CA LEU A 119 12.36 -1.51 3.45
C LEU A 119 13.21 -1.50 4.71
N ARG A 120 14.53 -1.48 4.60
CA ARG A 120 15.44 -1.39 5.76
C ARG A 120 15.53 0.01 6.35
N LEU A 121 15.51 1.05 5.52
CA LEU A 121 15.76 2.44 5.93
C LEU A 121 14.48 3.30 6.05
N GLY A 122 13.38 2.87 5.44
CA GLY A 122 12.20 3.70 5.17
C GLY A 122 11.24 3.88 6.34
N GLY A 123 11.37 3.08 7.40
CA GLY A 123 10.58 3.24 8.62
C GLY A 123 9.31 2.38 8.72
N GLY A 124 9.11 1.43 7.80
CA GLY A 124 7.99 0.48 7.83
C GLY A 124 8.14 -0.65 8.85
N ALA A 125 7.14 -1.53 8.91
CA ALA A 125 7.18 -2.76 9.70
C ALA A 125 7.51 -3.96 8.80
N ASN A 126 8.65 -4.62 9.03
CA ASN A 126 9.06 -5.80 8.26
C ASN A 126 8.74 -7.08 9.05
N ILE A 127 7.61 -7.70 8.71
CA ILE A 127 7.04 -8.80 9.49
C ILE A 127 7.40 -10.18 8.94
N ASN A 128 7.66 -11.12 9.84
CA ASN A 128 7.60 -12.55 9.57
C ASN A 128 6.15 -13.02 9.78
N ARG A 129 5.46 -13.36 8.69
CA ARG A 129 4.04 -13.78 8.76
C ARG A 129 3.82 -15.13 9.46
N LYS A 130 4.89 -15.89 9.71
CA LYS A 130 4.85 -17.13 10.48
C LYS A 130 5.07 -16.92 11.97
N ASP A 131 5.43 -15.70 12.39
CA ASP A 131 5.70 -15.35 13.78
C ASP A 131 4.84 -14.15 14.19
N ASN A 132 3.69 -14.45 14.79
CA ASN A 132 2.73 -13.43 15.24
C ASN A 132 3.33 -12.48 16.28
N LYS A 133 4.23 -12.95 17.16
CA LYS A 133 4.85 -12.11 18.19
C LYS A 133 5.79 -11.10 17.55
N GLN A 134 6.63 -11.54 16.60
CA GLN A 134 7.50 -10.64 15.85
C GLN A 134 6.69 -9.64 15.02
N ALA A 135 5.62 -10.08 14.35
CA ALA A 135 4.77 -9.21 13.56
C ALA A 135 4.12 -8.09 14.41
N ILE A 136 3.55 -8.43 15.57
CA ILE A 136 2.98 -7.46 16.51
C ILE A 136 4.07 -6.50 17.00
N SER A 137 5.25 -6.99 17.35
CA SER A 137 6.37 -6.16 17.80
C SER A 137 6.79 -5.12 16.75
N GLU A 138 6.90 -5.50 15.48
CA GLU A 138 7.24 -4.58 14.39
C GLU A 138 6.13 -3.55 14.10
N ILE A 139 4.85 -3.95 14.21
CA ILE A 139 3.72 -3.03 14.08
C ILE A 139 3.72 -2.02 15.24
N ILE A 140 4.05 -2.44 16.46
CA ILE A 140 4.21 -1.52 17.60
C ILE A 140 5.36 -0.53 17.36
N LYS A 141 6.52 -0.99 16.85
CA LYS A 141 7.64 -0.11 16.48
C LYS A 141 7.25 0.88 15.38
N LEU A 142 6.45 0.45 14.42
CA LEU A 142 5.86 1.34 13.41
C LEU A 142 4.96 2.40 14.06
N GLY A 143 4.03 2.00 14.93
CA GLY A 143 3.16 2.93 15.65
C GLY A 143 3.93 3.97 16.47
N ARG A 144 5.03 3.58 17.14
CA ARG A 144 5.89 4.53 17.86
C ARG A 144 6.49 5.57 16.93
N ARG A 145 7.06 5.14 15.80
CA ARG A 145 7.61 6.04 14.77
C ARG A 145 6.55 6.94 14.14
N MET A 146 5.32 6.44 13.96
CA MET A 146 4.18 7.24 13.51
C MET A 146 3.91 8.38 14.50
N LYS A 147 3.85 8.10 15.80
CA LYS A 147 3.65 9.10 16.84
C LYS A 147 4.80 10.11 16.92
N GLU A 148 6.04 9.66 16.81
CA GLU A 148 7.24 10.51 16.90
C GLU A 148 7.38 11.48 15.72
N ASN A 149 6.94 11.08 14.52
CA ASN A 149 7.24 11.80 13.28
C ASN A 149 6.00 12.30 12.53
N ASN A 150 4.81 12.14 13.10
CA ASN A 150 3.52 12.30 12.41
C ASN A 150 3.45 11.52 11.09
N TRP A 151 4.08 10.35 11.03
CA TRP A 151 3.97 9.49 9.85
C TRP A 151 2.64 8.77 9.82
N SER A 152 2.17 8.51 8.62
CA SER A 152 1.04 7.63 8.37
C SER A 152 1.51 6.22 7.99
N THR A 153 0.57 5.29 7.94
CA THR A 153 0.82 3.93 7.42
C THR A 153 -0.27 3.51 6.47
N VAL A 154 0.08 2.66 5.51
CA VAL A 154 -0.83 1.86 4.71
C VAL A 154 -0.85 0.45 5.28
N ILE A 155 -2.05 -0.08 5.47
CA ILE A 155 -2.29 -1.48 5.82
C ILE A 155 -3.22 -2.10 4.79
N PHE A 156 -2.96 -3.36 4.45
CA PHE A 156 -3.82 -4.20 3.63
C PHE A 156 -4.45 -5.29 4.51
N PRO A 157 -5.63 -5.03 5.09
CA PRO A 157 -6.17 -5.89 6.14
C PRO A 157 -6.58 -7.29 5.65
N GLU A 158 -6.70 -7.50 4.34
CA GLU A 158 -6.89 -8.82 3.72
C GLU A 158 -5.71 -9.79 4.00
N GLY A 159 -4.53 -9.26 4.33
CA GLY A 159 -3.30 -10.03 4.56
C GLY A 159 -2.68 -10.65 3.30
N THR A 160 -3.41 -10.71 2.19
CA THR A 160 -2.96 -11.22 0.89
C THR A 160 -3.65 -10.48 -0.25
N ARG A 161 -3.16 -10.69 -1.48
CA ARG A 161 -3.76 -10.07 -2.67
C ARG A 161 -5.03 -10.82 -3.11
N ALA A 162 -6.05 -10.08 -3.52
CA ALA A 162 -7.16 -10.54 -4.34
C ALA A 162 -6.70 -10.66 -5.80
N LYS A 163 -6.82 -11.85 -6.40
CA LYS A 163 -6.30 -12.12 -7.76
C LYS A 163 -7.35 -11.93 -8.86
N ASP A 164 -8.60 -11.74 -8.48
CA ASP A 164 -9.81 -11.66 -9.30
C ASP A 164 -10.58 -10.34 -9.05
N GLY A 165 -10.03 -9.47 -8.21
CA GLY A 165 -10.65 -8.21 -7.81
C GLY A 165 -11.70 -8.33 -6.70
N GLN A 166 -12.03 -9.54 -6.24
CA GLN A 166 -12.99 -9.75 -5.15
C GLN A 166 -12.34 -9.49 -3.80
N LEU A 167 -12.94 -8.60 -3.02
CA LEU A 167 -12.44 -8.21 -1.70
C LEU A 167 -12.55 -9.38 -0.72
N LYS A 168 -11.45 -9.69 -0.03
CA LYS A 168 -11.45 -10.66 1.07
C LYS A 168 -11.83 -9.99 2.38
N THR A 169 -12.22 -10.80 3.36
CA THR A 169 -12.50 -10.33 4.72
C THR A 169 -11.29 -9.65 5.33
N PHE A 170 -11.51 -8.52 5.99
CA PHE A 170 -10.47 -7.73 6.64
C PHE A 170 -10.16 -8.28 8.03
N GLN A 171 -8.87 -8.35 8.34
CA GLN A 171 -8.37 -8.72 9.68
C GLN A 171 -8.15 -7.46 10.51
N TYR A 172 -8.81 -7.35 11.67
CA TYR A 172 -8.76 -6.16 12.50
C TYR A 172 -7.46 -6.03 13.33
N GLY A 173 -6.72 -7.12 13.55
CA GLY A 173 -5.60 -7.16 14.50
C GLY A 173 -4.49 -6.15 14.22
N GLY A 174 -4.16 -5.90 12.95
CA GLY A 174 -3.16 -4.89 12.58
C GLY A 174 -3.62 -3.46 12.88
N ILE A 175 -4.87 -3.13 12.52
CA ILE A 175 -5.49 -1.83 12.81
C ILE A 175 -5.57 -1.62 14.32
N ALA A 176 -6.06 -2.62 15.07
CA ALA A 176 -6.16 -2.58 16.53
C ALA A 176 -4.80 -2.37 17.21
N THR A 177 -3.75 -3.05 16.71
CA THR A 177 -2.39 -2.90 17.25
C THR A 177 -1.86 -1.49 17.04
N ILE A 178 -2.08 -0.88 15.87
CA ILE A 178 -1.65 0.49 15.59
C ILE A 178 -2.43 1.47 16.46
N LEU A 179 -3.76 1.35 16.53
CA LEU A 179 -4.62 2.22 17.34
C LEU A 179 -4.29 2.14 18.84
N LYS A 180 -3.84 0.99 19.35
CA LYS A 180 -3.38 0.88 20.73
C LYS A 180 -2.15 1.75 21.02
N VAL A 181 -1.28 1.96 20.03
CA VAL A 181 -0.06 2.78 20.16
C VAL A 181 -0.32 4.24 19.78
N VAL A 182 -1.21 4.46 18.81
CA VAL A 182 -1.54 5.76 18.23
C VAL A 182 -3.07 5.94 18.26
N PRO A 183 -3.68 6.16 19.43
CA PRO A 183 -5.14 6.16 19.61
C PRO A 183 -5.83 7.31 18.88
N ASN A 184 -5.09 8.37 18.55
CA ASN A 184 -5.59 9.48 17.76
C ASN A 184 -5.38 9.27 16.25
N ALA A 185 -4.90 8.13 15.75
CA ALA A 185 -4.68 7.98 14.31
C ALA A 185 -6.01 7.95 13.53
N LEU A 186 -6.15 8.83 12.53
CA LEU A 186 -7.32 8.86 11.64
C LEU A 186 -7.35 7.59 10.77
N ILE A 187 -8.50 6.94 10.61
CA ILE A 187 -8.63 5.78 9.73
C ILE A 187 -9.21 6.24 8.39
N VAL A 188 -8.53 5.94 7.29
CA VAL A 188 -8.93 6.39 5.95
C VAL A 188 -9.02 5.16 5.03
N PRO A 189 -10.23 4.73 4.63
CA PRO A 189 -10.36 3.66 3.65
C PRO A 189 -9.90 4.12 2.26
N VAL A 190 -9.23 3.24 1.51
CA VAL A 190 -8.84 3.47 0.12
C VAL A 190 -9.27 2.30 -0.75
N ALA A 191 -10.19 2.53 -1.68
CA ALA A 191 -10.63 1.53 -2.65
C ALA A 191 -9.70 1.52 -3.88
N ILE A 192 -9.19 0.33 -4.21
CA ILE A 192 -8.35 0.05 -5.38
C ILE A 192 -9.15 -0.78 -6.38
N GLU A 193 -9.24 -0.27 -7.60
CA GLU A 193 -9.96 -0.91 -8.70
C GLU A 193 -8.98 -1.30 -9.83
N ASN A 194 -9.23 -2.46 -10.41
CA ASN A 194 -8.60 -2.96 -11.65
C ASN A 194 -7.10 -3.26 -11.60
N SER A 195 -6.36 -3.02 -10.51
CA SER A 195 -4.91 -3.29 -10.50
C SER A 195 -4.58 -4.79 -10.62
N TRP A 196 -5.48 -5.67 -10.14
CA TRP A 196 -5.37 -7.12 -10.33
C TRP A 196 -5.34 -7.50 -11.81
N LYS A 197 -5.99 -6.70 -12.67
CA LYS A 197 -6.07 -6.98 -14.11
C LYS A 197 -4.69 -6.96 -14.74
N ILE A 198 -3.76 -6.13 -14.27
CA ILE A 198 -2.37 -6.06 -14.79
C ILE A 198 -1.73 -7.45 -14.82
N VAL A 199 -1.96 -8.26 -13.79
CA VAL A 199 -1.37 -9.59 -13.60
C VAL A 199 -2.37 -10.74 -13.79
N ARG A 200 -3.50 -10.49 -14.47
CA ARG A 200 -4.56 -11.50 -14.66
C ARG A 200 -4.10 -12.75 -15.42
N PHE A 201 -3.00 -12.66 -16.17
CA PHE A 201 -2.38 -13.80 -16.88
C PHE A 201 -1.15 -14.36 -16.14
N GLY A 202 -0.94 -13.98 -14.88
CA GLY A 202 0.28 -14.26 -14.14
C GLY A 202 1.30 -13.12 -14.25
N LYS A 203 2.59 -13.46 -14.07
CA LYS A 203 3.68 -12.46 -14.16
C LYS A 203 4.04 -12.12 -15.61
N PHE A 204 3.69 -12.94 -16.58
CA PHE A 204 3.96 -12.66 -17.99
C PHE A 204 2.99 -13.43 -18.90
N PRO A 205 2.43 -12.79 -19.95
CA PRO A 205 2.49 -11.36 -20.20
C PRO A 205 1.60 -10.59 -19.21
N LEU A 206 1.92 -9.31 -18.98
CA LEU A 206 1.02 -8.38 -18.31
C LEU A 206 -0.13 -8.01 -19.25
N SER A 207 -1.30 -7.71 -18.69
CA SER A 207 -2.41 -7.18 -19.48
C SER A 207 -2.28 -5.68 -19.70
N THR A 208 -2.93 -5.20 -20.75
CA THR A 208 -2.80 -3.83 -21.27
C THR A 208 -4.16 -3.14 -21.33
N GLY A 209 -4.17 -1.81 -21.30
CA GLY A 209 -5.38 -1.00 -21.50
C GLY A 209 -6.31 -0.90 -20.28
N ASN A 210 -5.79 -1.10 -19.07
CA ASN A 210 -6.60 -1.10 -17.85
C ASN A 210 -6.73 0.31 -17.27
N ALA A 211 -7.94 0.66 -16.83
CA ALA A 211 -8.20 1.88 -16.07
C ALA A 211 -7.96 1.63 -14.56
N LEU A 212 -6.75 1.93 -14.10
CA LEU A 212 -6.34 1.74 -12.71
C LEU A 212 -6.85 2.92 -11.87
N LYS A 213 -7.55 2.63 -10.77
CA LYS A 213 -8.17 3.68 -9.96
C LYS A 213 -7.96 3.42 -8.47
N TRP A 214 -7.60 4.49 -7.77
CA TRP A 214 -7.51 4.57 -6.32
C TRP A 214 -8.47 5.67 -5.86
N THR A 215 -9.39 5.34 -4.96
CA THR A 215 -10.39 6.28 -4.44
C THR A 215 -10.26 6.34 -2.92
N VAL A 216 -9.91 7.50 -2.38
CA VAL A 216 -9.96 7.76 -0.94
C VAL A 216 -11.42 7.92 -0.54
N LEU A 217 -11.84 7.17 0.48
CA LEU A 217 -13.20 7.19 1.01
C LEU A 217 -13.27 8.01 2.31
N LYS A 218 -14.49 8.13 2.86
CA LYS A 218 -14.77 8.96 4.02
C LYS A 218 -13.86 8.57 5.20
N PRO A 219 -13.09 9.53 5.77
CA PRO A 219 -12.31 9.29 6.97
C PRO A 219 -13.19 8.95 8.17
N ILE A 220 -12.67 8.08 9.04
CA ILE A 220 -13.33 7.58 10.26
C ILE A 220 -12.47 8.01 11.45
N GLU A 221 -13.08 8.75 12.37
CA GLU A 221 -12.43 9.15 13.62
C GLU A 221 -12.25 7.95 14.57
N PRO A 222 -11.07 7.77 15.17
CA PRO A 222 -10.83 6.70 16.14
C PRO A 222 -11.58 6.98 17.46
N GLY A 223 -11.76 5.94 18.27
CA GLY A 223 -12.35 6.06 19.61
C GLY A 223 -13.88 6.12 19.66
N VAL A 224 -14.55 6.29 18.52
CA VAL A 224 -16.02 6.23 18.43
C VAL A 224 -16.53 4.79 18.51
N LYS A 225 -15.77 3.85 17.97
CA LYS A 225 -16.13 2.43 17.87
C LYS A 225 -14.95 1.53 18.24
N PRO A 226 -15.20 0.30 18.72
CA PRO A 226 -14.18 -0.71 18.86
C PRO A 226 -13.43 -0.99 17.54
N PRO A 227 -12.14 -1.40 17.56
CA PRO A 227 -11.35 -1.59 16.34
C PRO A 227 -11.89 -2.63 15.33
N ASN A 228 -12.60 -3.65 15.79
CA ASN A 228 -13.26 -4.63 14.90
C ASN A 228 -14.39 -3.95 14.09
N ASP A 229 -15.20 -3.11 14.72
CA ASP A 229 -16.31 -2.40 14.09
C ASP A 229 -15.79 -1.34 13.11
N ILE A 230 -14.72 -0.62 13.48
CA ILE A 230 -14.01 0.27 12.54
C ILE A 230 -13.51 -0.52 11.33
N THR A 231 -12.92 -1.70 11.54
CA THR A 231 -12.41 -2.53 10.45
C THR A 231 -13.54 -3.01 9.54
N LEU A 232 -14.67 -3.40 10.10
CA LEU A 232 -15.85 -3.81 9.35
C LEU A 232 -16.46 -2.64 8.56
N GLU A 233 -16.51 -1.45 9.14
CA GLU A 233 -16.96 -0.22 8.46
C GLU A 233 -16.04 0.11 7.28
N VAL A 234 -14.72 0.09 7.48
CA VAL A 234 -13.73 0.25 6.40
C VAL A 234 -13.95 -0.78 5.29
N GLU A 235 -14.13 -2.06 5.65
CA GLU A 235 -14.37 -3.13 4.68
C GLU A 235 -15.65 -2.85 3.87
N ASN A 236 -16.75 -2.48 4.53
CA ASN A 236 -18.03 -2.21 3.89
C ASN A 236 -18.02 -0.96 3.01
N GLU A 237 -17.32 0.10 3.41
CA GLU A 237 -17.15 1.29 2.56
C GLU A 237 -16.37 0.95 1.29
N ILE A 238 -15.31 0.13 1.39
CA ILE A 238 -14.58 -0.34 0.22
C ILE A 238 -15.47 -1.26 -0.65
N ARG A 239 -16.20 -2.21 -0.06
CA ARG A 239 -17.14 -3.09 -0.80
C ARG A 239 -18.17 -2.28 -1.58
N LYS A 240 -18.76 -1.29 -0.93
CA LYS A 240 -19.71 -0.35 -1.54
C LYS A 240 -19.09 0.40 -2.72
N ALA A 241 -17.89 0.95 -2.54
CA ALA A 241 -17.16 1.64 -3.61
C ALA A 241 -16.82 0.71 -4.81
N LEU A 242 -16.61 -0.58 -4.55
CA LEU A 242 -16.32 -1.60 -5.55
C LEU A 242 -17.59 -2.27 -6.14
N GLY A 243 -18.79 -1.92 -5.67
CA GLY A 243 -20.04 -2.59 -6.07
C GLY A 243 -20.11 -4.06 -5.67
N GLN A 244 -19.49 -4.44 -4.54
CA GLN A 244 -19.43 -5.81 -4.03
C GLN A 244 -20.38 -6.00 -2.84
N PRO A 245 -20.84 -7.24 -2.55
CA PRO A 245 -21.68 -7.53 -1.40
C PRO A 245 -20.99 -7.09 -0.10
N MET A 246 -21.76 -6.48 0.81
CA MET A 246 -21.29 -6.08 2.14
C MET A 246 -20.89 -7.29 2.98
N ALA A 247 -19.87 -7.11 3.82
CA ALA A 247 -19.51 -8.08 4.83
C ALA A 247 -20.56 -8.07 5.94
N GLN A 248 -20.95 -9.27 6.37
CA GLN A 248 -21.73 -9.42 7.58
C GLN A 248 -20.80 -9.34 8.80
N PRO A 249 -21.29 -8.85 9.95
CA PRO A 249 -20.58 -9.04 11.20
C PRO A 249 -20.24 -10.52 11.38
N ALA A 250 -19.05 -10.83 11.87
CA ALA A 250 -18.79 -12.19 12.35
C ALA A 250 -19.90 -12.49 13.37
N SER A 251 -20.72 -13.51 13.11
CA SER A 251 -21.71 -13.96 14.09
C SER A 251 -20.97 -14.12 15.40
N GLN A 252 -21.40 -13.40 16.44
CA GLN A 252 -20.94 -13.67 17.79
C GLN A 252 -21.22 -15.16 18.00
N SER A 253 -20.19 -15.99 17.93
CA SER A 253 -20.26 -17.38 18.31
C SER A 253 -20.68 -17.34 19.77
N VAL A 254 -21.97 -17.65 19.98
CA VAL A 254 -22.58 -17.90 21.29
C VAL A 254 -21.74 -18.92 22.04
#